data_AF-A0A7C5DU20-F1
#
_entry.id   AF-A0A7C5DU20-F1
#
_cell.length_a   1.000
_cell.length_b   1.000
_cell.length_c   1.000
_cell.angle_alpha   90.00
_cell.angle_beta   90.00
_cell.angle_gamma   90.00
#
_symmetry.space_group_name_H-M   'P 1'
#
loop_
_entity.id
_entity.type
_entity.pdbx_description
1 polymer ?
#
loop_
_entity_poly.entity_id
_entity_poly.type
_entity_poly.pdbx_seq_one_letter_code
_entity_poly.pdbx_strand_id
1 'polypeptide(L)'
;MKDNTQLINNIIGQLTGIERMIEDGKDCFDVLTQIKAARSAIDSLAVKYIEREFLNCLKACNTKEKEQTCRMFLKELIKRS
;
A
#
# COMPACT_ATOMS: atom_id res chain seq x y z
N MET A 1 -13.12 -11.70 8.40
CA MET A 1 -12.56 -10.79 7.37
C MET A 1 -11.51 -9.93 8.06
N LYS A 2 -10.23 -9.94 7.65
CA LYS A 2 -9.18 -9.16 8.35
C LYS A 2 -9.50 -7.66 8.22
N ASP A 3 -9.44 -6.94 9.33
CA ASP A 3 -9.60 -5.48 9.37
C ASP A 3 -8.39 -4.80 8.69
N ASN A 4 -8.60 -3.64 8.07
CA ASN A 4 -7.53 -2.87 7.41
C ASN A 4 -6.42 -2.51 8.41
N THR A 5 -6.79 -2.24 9.67
CA THR A 5 -5.87 -2.04 10.79
C THR A 5 -4.95 -3.24 11.02
N GLN A 6 -5.49 -4.46 10.92
CA GLN A 6 -4.69 -5.68 11.08
C GLN A 6 -3.68 -5.84 9.93
N LEU A 7 -4.04 -5.45 8.70
CA LEU A 7 -3.11 -5.48 7.57
C LEU A 7 -1.99 -4.46 7.76
N ILE A 8 -2.31 -3.26 8.24
CA ILE A 8 -1.33 -2.22 8.57
C ILE A 8 -0.35 -2.72 9.63
N ASN A 9 -0.84 -3.32 10.72
CA ASN A 9 0.02 -3.86 11.78
C ASN A 9 0.98 -4.94 11.25
N ASN A 10 0.55 -5.76 10.30
CA ASN A 10 1.43 -6.75 9.67
C ASN A 10 2.51 -6.08 8.81
N ILE A 11 2.17 -5.04 8.04
CA ILE A 11 3.12 -4.28 7.23
C ILE A 11 4.16 -3.60 8.11
N ILE A 12 3.74 -2.99 9.22
CA ILE A 12 4.66 -2.41 10.22
C ILE A 12 5.64 -3.48 10.72
N GLY A 13 5.15 -4.68 11.06
CA GLY A 13 6.00 -5.80 11.46
C GLY A 13 7.01 -6.21 10.37
N GLN A 14 6.62 -6.18 9.10
CA GLN A 14 7.55 -6.44 7.98
C GLN A 14 8.63 -5.35 7.90
N LEU A 15 8.28 -4.08 8.05
CA LEU A 15 9.23 -2.96 8.01
C LEU A 15 10.23 -3.02 9.17
N THR A 16 9.75 -3.29 10.40
CA THR A 16 10.63 -3.50 11.55
C THR A 16 11.53 -4.73 11.37
N GLY A 17 11.03 -5.78 10.71
CA GLY A 17 11.85 -6.94 10.33
C GLY A 17 12.96 -6.57 9.37
N ILE A 18 12.65 -5.79 8.32
CA ILE A 18 13.63 -5.30 7.34
C ILE A 18 14.70 -4.43 8.00
N GLU A 19 14.30 -3.51 8.89
CA GLU A 19 15.23 -2.68 9.67
C GLU A 19 16.26 -3.54 10.41
N ARG A 20 15.81 -4.54 11.17
CA ARG A 20 16.70 -5.48 11.87
C ARG A 20 17.59 -6.28 10.92
N MET A 21 17.07 -6.71 9.78
CA MET A 21 17.88 -7.43 8.79
C MET A 21 19.03 -6.57 8.25
N ILE A 22 18.81 -5.26 8.09
CA ILE A 22 19.83 -4.32 7.66
C ILE A 22 20.86 -4.12 8.78
N GLU A 23 20.41 -3.91 10.03
CA GLU A 23 21.29 -3.77 11.20
C GLU A 23 22.15 -5.00 11.45
N ASP A 24 21.57 -6.19 11.28
CA ASP A 24 22.24 -7.49 11.42
C ASP A 24 23.17 -7.83 10.24
N GLY A 25 23.21 -7.00 9.19
CA GLY A 25 24.01 -7.24 7.99
C GLY A 25 23.60 -8.50 7.21
N LYS A 26 22.30 -8.79 7.13
CA LYS A 26 21.77 -9.93 6.35
C LYS A 26 22.06 -9.76 4.86
N ASP A 27 21.98 -10.88 4.13
CA ASP A 27 22.23 -10.93 2.70
C ASP A 27 21.34 -9.93 1.93
N CYS A 28 21.93 -9.29 0.92
CA CYS A 28 21.27 -8.24 0.17
C CYS A 28 20.04 -8.75 -0.59
N PHE A 29 20.07 -9.99 -1.10
CA PHE A 29 18.95 -10.57 -1.81
C PHE A 29 17.79 -10.91 -0.88
N ASP A 30 18.09 -11.35 0.34
CA ASP A 30 17.07 -11.60 1.37
C ASP A 30 16.37 -10.31 1.79
N VAL A 31 17.13 -9.23 2.04
CA VAL A 31 16.57 -7.91 2.37
C VAL A 31 15.71 -7.38 1.22
N LEU A 32 16.21 -7.43 -0.02
CA LEU A 32 15.45 -7.02 -1.21
C LEU A 32 14.17 -7.83 -1.40
N THR A 33 14.20 -9.13 -1.09
CA THR A 33 13.02 -10.00 -1.14
C THR A 33 11.97 -9.56 -0.12
N GLN A 34 12.37 -9.22 1.11
CA GLN A 34 11.45 -8.72 2.13
C GLN A 34 10.88 -7.34 1.77
N ILE A 35 11.69 -6.43 1.21
CA ILE A 35 11.19 -5.14 0.71
C ILE A 35 10.11 -5.34 -0.36
N LYS A 36 10.34 -6.25 -1.31
CA LYS A 36 9.35 -6.59 -2.34
C LYS A 36 8.06 -7.16 -1.74
N ALA A 37 8.17 -7.98 -0.70
CA ALA A 37 7.02 -8.52 0.03
C ALA A 37 6.22 -7.41 0.75
N ALA A 38 6.91 -6.49 1.43
CA ALA A 38 6.29 -5.34 2.10
C ALA A 38 5.56 -4.43 1.10
N ARG A 39 6.20 -4.12 -0.04
CA ARG A 39 5.56 -3.36 -1.13
C ARG A 39 4.28 -4.03 -1.62
N SER A 40 4.33 -5.34 -1.87
CA SER A 40 3.15 -6.10 -2.33
C SER A 40 2.01 -6.08 -1.31
N ALA A 41 2.32 -6.09 -0.01
CA ALA A 41 1.34 -5.98 1.05
C ALA A 41 0.69 -4.60 1.11
N ILE A 42 1.48 -3.52 0.93
CA ILE A 42 0.98 -2.14 0.81
C ILE A 42 0.05 -2.00 -0.39
N ASP A 43 0.45 -2.51 -1.55
CA ASP A 43 -0.38 -2.47 -2.77
C ASP A 43 -1.71 -3.21 -2.54
N SER A 44 -1.67 -4.36 -1.87
CA SER A 44 -2.90 -5.10 -1.53
C SER A 44 -3.79 -4.34 -0.56
N LEU A 45 -3.22 -3.62 0.41
CA LEU A 45 -3.99 -2.77 1.34
C LEU A 45 -4.67 -1.64 0.58
N ALA A 46 -3.94 -0.96 -0.31
CA ALA A 46 -4.48 0.14 -1.11
C ALA A 46 -5.68 -0.31 -1.95
N VAL A 47 -5.57 -1.43 -2.67
CA VAL A 47 -6.68 -1.98 -3.46
C VAL A 47 -7.89 -2.30 -2.58
N LYS A 48 -7.70 -2.98 -1.43
CA LYS A 48 -8.80 -3.34 -0.53
C LYS A 48 -9.48 -2.13 0.11
N TYR A 49 -8.68 -1.11 0.46
CA TYR A 49 -9.20 0.12 1.04
C TYR A 49 -10.05 0.86 0.02
N ILE A 50 -9.55 0.96 -1.22
CA ILE A 50 -10.32 1.51 -2.34
C ILE A 50 -11.60 0.69 -2.52
N GLU A 51 -11.55 -0.63 -2.73
CA GLU A 51 -12.76 -1.43 -2.98
C GLU A 51 -13.89 -1.20 -1.96
N ARG A 52 -13.55 -0.95 -0.69
CA ARG A 52 -14.55 -0.63 0.36
C ARG A 52 -14.98 0.83 0.38
N GLU A 53 -14.06 1.77 0.22
CA GLU A 53 -14.29 3.20 0.36
C GLU A 53 -14.45 3.95 -0.98
N PHE A 54 -14.42 3.24 -2.11
CA PHE A 54 -14.33 3.84 -3.45
C PHE A 54 -15.50 4.77 -3.75
N LEU A 55 -16.71 4.38 -3.34
CA LEU A 55 -17.91 5.20 -3.49
C LEU A 55 -17.83 6.48 -2.66
N ASN A 56 -17.17 6.45 -1.50
CA ASN A 56 -16.94 7.64 -0.66
C ASN A 56 -15.85 8.54 -1.25
N CYS A 57 -14.77 7.95 -1.79
CA CYS A 57 -13.78 8.70 -2.56
C CYS A 57 -14.42 9.40 -3.77
N LEU A 58 -15.26 8.71 -4.56
CA LEU A 58 -15.94 9.30 -5.72
C LEU A 58 -16.89 10.43 -5.32
N LYS A 59 -17.60 10.31 -4.19
CA LYS A 59 -18.42 11.42 -3.64
C LYS A 59 -17.56 12.65 -3.30
N ALA A 60 -16.31 12.46 -2.90
CA ALA A 60 -15.37 13.56 -2.67
C ALA A 60 -14.85 14.19 -3.99
N CYS A 61 -14.95 13.49 -5.12
CA CYS A 61 -14.58 13.96 -6.46
C CYS A 61 -15.74 14.71 -7.15
N ASN A 62 -16.55 15.47 -6.41
CA ASN A 62 -17.77 16.11 -6.91
C ASN A 62 -17.54 17.47 -7.60
N THR A 63 -16.30 17.95 -7.68
CA THR A 63 -15.94 19.18 -8.39
C THR A 63 -14.95 18.88 -9.51
N LYS A 64 -14.95 19.70 -10.58
CA LYS A 64 -14.02 19.55 -11.72
C LYS A 64 -12.55 19.55 -11.31
N GLU A 65 -12.17 20.37 -10.32
CA GLU A 65 -10.79 20.40 -9.79
C GLU A 65 -10.42 19.11 -9.06
N LYS A 66 -11.34 18.54 -8.26
CA LYS A 66 -11.09 17.30 -7.53
C LYS A 66 -11.16 16.06 -8.42
N GLU A 67 -11.96 16.09 -9.49
CA GLU A 67 -12.04 15.00 -10.45
C GLU A 67 -10.68 14.70 -11.09
N GLN A 68 -9.91 15.72 -11.45
CA GLN A 68 -8.57 15.54 -12.02
C GLN A 68 -7.60 14.90 -11.02
N THR A 69 -7.59 15.37 -9.77
CA THR A 69 -6.77 14.80 -8.69
C THR A 69 -7.15 13.34 -8.41
N CYS A 70 -8.44 13.04 -8.35
CA CYS A 70 -8.93 11.67 -8.18
C CYS A 70 -8.52 10.76 -9.34
N ARG A 71 -8.58 11.26 -10.59
CA ARG A 71 -8.13 10.52 -11.79
C ARG A 71 -6.62 10.26 -11.77
N MET A 72 -5.81 11.22 -11.31
CA MET A 72 -4.37 11.02 -11.15
C MET A 72 -4.08 9.94 -10.10
N PHE A 73 -4.69 10.03 -8.92
CA PHE A 73 -4.52 9.07 -7.84
C PHE A 73 -4.95 7.64 -8.26
N LEU A 74 -6.10 7.52 -8.94
CA LEU A 74 -6.55 6.24 -9.50
C LEU A 74 -5.56 5.65 -10.52
N LYS A 75 -4.97 6.48 -11.38
CA LYS A 75 -3.99 6.01 -12.38
C LYS A 75 -2.71 5.49 -11.73
N GLU A 76 -2.25 6.12 -10.65
CA GLU A 76 -1.07 5.65 -9.92
C GLU A 76 -1.33 4.31 -9.22
N LEU A 77 -2.54 4.11 -8.70
CA LEU A 77 -2.93 2.88 -8.01
C LEU A 77 -3.24 1.71 -8.96
N ILE A 78 -3.72 2.00 -10.17
CA ILE A 78 -4.03 0.99 -11.20
C ILE A 78 -2.81 0.65 -12.07
N LYS A 79 -1.72 1.43 -12.02
CA LYS A 79 -0.43 1.11 -12.67
C LYS A 79 0.27 -0.07 -11.97
N ARG A 80 -0.37 -1.24 -11.96
CA ARG A 80 0.28 -2.53 -11.80
C ARG A 80 0.93 -2.94 -13.12
N SER A 81 2.09 -2.35 -13.43
CA SER A 81 3.17 -2.89 -14.31
C SER A 81 4.12 -1.77 -14.69
#